data_AF-A0AAD6BX88-F1
#
_entry.id   AF-A0AAD6BX88-F1
#
_cell.length_a   1.000
_cell.length_b   1.000
_cell.length_c   1.000
_cell.angle_alpha   90.00
_cell.angle_beta   90.00
_cell.angle_gamma   90.00
#
_symmetry.space_group_name_H-M   'P 1'
#
loop_
_entity.id
_entity.type
_entity.pdbx_description
1 polymer ?
#
loop_
_entity_poly.entity_id
_entity_poly.type
_entity_poly.pdbx_seq_one_letter_code
_entity_poly.pdbx_strand_id
1 'polypeptide(L)'
;MNSVGNWSLQMPGFNLPLNHAPQANVLDGYVFGFRNALDPEHLERGSLNELLTQREITMMQIMNVITDKPEWERKVFDEHIIAKWREEVAQSGHDATPKMMDWIVKELQWKAGILEQTGFVEVFDAGVVKSDTVVSKELQDELKEAVVPFENVPEEEKDYHPGSDNKVVNLVHPSLFPVIYGRTHVLPDRTIGLDDCIDSMGEGHWVPSPKEAEASPERGPYSYRTQPHPAVLSTKFQWLPCDVKITEDGGCQILSYMNNAHPDKHRALYEVVEKILALTIPLWEQSLSEKTYFNERIKYTEVEYEDDGQTEPEYPEGDDADYDEFEERLSAWYASRKIIKPEPGEFKTRELEKRPTS
;
A
#
# COMPACT_ATOMS: atom_id res chain seq x y z
N MET A 1 9.73 19.23 -38.81
CA MET A 1 10.60 18.87 -37.68
C MET A 1 10.06 19.62 -36.47
N ASN A 2 9.05 19.04 -35.82
CA ASN A 2 8.47 19.62 -34.62
C ASN A 2 9.34 19.21 -33.44
N SER A 3 9.82 20.21 -32.71
CA SER A 3 10.53 20.08 -31.45
C SER A 3 9.75 19.17 -30.50
N VAL A 4 10.45 18.17 -29.98
CA VAL A 4 10.00 17.31 -28.87
C VAL A 4 9.46 18.21 -27.77
N GLY A 5 8.18 18.01 -27.41
CA GLY A 5 7.50 18.79 -26.40
C GLY A 5 8.25 18.69 -25.07
N ASN A 6 8.65 19.85 -24.55
CA ASN A 6 9.33 19.98 -23.28
C ASN A 6 8.32 19.71 -22.15
N TRP A 7 8.11 18.45 -21.78
CA TRP A 7 7.47 18.11 -20.51
C TRP A 7 8.49 18.40 -19.41
N SER A 8 8.52 19.64 -18.89
CA SER A 8 9.26 19.89 -17.66
C SER A 8 8.61 19.07 -16.56
N LEU A 9 9.31 18.07 -16.02
CA LEU A 9 8.82 17.29 -14.89
C LEU A 9 8.39 18.24 -13.76
N GLN A 10 7.18 18.05 -13.26
CA GLN A 10 6.64 18.79 -12.11
C GLN A 10 7.19 18.15 -10.83
N MET A 11 8.13 18.84 -10.16
CA MET A 11 8.91 18.34 -9.04
C MET A 11 8.67 19.22 -7.79
N PRO A 12 7.76 18.81 -6.89
CA PRO A 12 7.55 19.47 -5.60
C PRO A 12 8.87 19.58 -4.82
N GLY A 13 9.13 20.77 -4.28
CA GLY A 13 10.38 21.10 -3.58
C GLY A 13 11.51 21.59 -4.48
N PHE A 14 11.33 21.55 -5.81
CA PHE A 14 12.28 22.12 -6.76
C PHE A 14 11.65 23.23 -7.63
N ASN A 15 10.82 22.88 -8.61
CA ASN A 15 10.17 23.84 -9.53
C ASN A 15 8.69 24.10 -9.17
N LEU A 16 8.21 23.45 -8.11
CA LEU A 16 6.91 23.63 -7.50
C LEU A 16 7.06 23.74 -5.98
N PRO A 17 6.09 24.36 -5.27
CA PRO A 17 6.03 24.31 -3.82
C PRO A 17 6.10 22.88 -3.30
N LEU A 18 6.72 22.65 -2.14
CA LEU A 18 6.88 21.30 -1.58
C LEU A 18 5.54 20.59 -1.36
N ASN A 19 4.51 21.33 -0.97
CA ASN A 19 3.15 20.86 -0.74
C ASN A 19 2.26 20.86 -2.00
N HIS A 20 2.84 20.93 -3.19
CA HIS A 20 2.07 20.86 -4.42
C HIS A 20 1.34 19.51 -4.53
N ALA A 21 0.01 19.58 -4.59
CA ALA A 21 -0.84 18.40 -4.67
C ALA A 21 -0.76 17.71 -6.05
N PRO A 22 -0.90 16.38 -6.12
CA PRO A 22 -1.05 15.68 -7.39
C PRO A 22 -2.33 16.10 -8.13
N GLN A 23 -2.45 15.77 -9.41
CA GLN A 23 -3.67 16.05 -10.18
C GLN A 23 -4.85 15.15 -9.74
N ALA A 24 -6.08 15.63 -9.93
CA ALA A 24 -7.32 14.95 -9.53
C ALA A 24 -7.67 13.71 -10.38
N ASN A 25 -6.95 13.47 -11.48
CA ASN A 25 -7.27 12.43 -12.45
C ASN A 25 -6.53 11.10 -12.21
N VAL A 26 -5.79 10.96 -11.12
CA VAL A 26 -5.03 9.72 -10.82
C VAL A 26 -5.97 8.58 -10.41
N LEU A 27 -7.06 8.90 -9.72
CA LEU A 27 -8.17 7.99 -9.43
C LEU A 27 -9.47 8.71 -9.80
N ASP A 28 -10.43 7.96 -10.32
CA ASP A 28 -11.73 8.47 -10.78
C ASP A 28 -12.48 9.16 -9.61
N GLY A 29 -12.48 10.49 -9.57
CA GLY A 29 -13.17 11.24 -8.52
C GLY A 29 -12.73 12.69 -8.31
N TYR A 30 -13.23 13.27 -7.21
CA TYR A 30 -12.94 14.62 -6.75
C TYR A 30 -11.64 14.72 -5.92
N VAL A 31 -10.88 13.62 -5.81
CA VAL A 31 -9.79 13.44 -4.86
C VAL A 31 -8.44 13.51 -5.60
N PHE A 32 -7.47 14.22 -5.02
CA PHE A 32 -6.16 14.43 -5.65
C PHE A 32 -5.21 13.26 -5.36
N GLY A 33 -4.76 12.55 -6.40
CA GLY A 33 -3.79 11.46 -6.26
C GLY A 33 -4.33 10.18 -5.63
N PHE A 34 -3.41 9.33 -5.14
CA PHE A 34 -3.76 8.12 -4.41
C PHE A 34 -4.17 8.45 -2.96
N ARG A 35 -5.22 7.75 -2.48
CA ARG A 35 -5.68 7.86 -1.09
C ARG A 35 -4.55 7.53 -0.13
N ASN A 36 -4.28 8.43 0.82
CA ASN A 36 -3.19 8.30 1.79
C ASN A 36 -3.55 9.04 3.07
N ALA A 37 -3.09 8.53 4.22
CA ALA A 37 -3.43 9.06 5.54
C ALA A 37 -2.70 10.36 5.91
N LEU A 38 -1.79 10.84 5.06
CA LEU A 38 -1.06 12.10 5.28
C LEU A 38 -1.81 13.30 4.70
N ASP A 39 -2.83 13.05 3.88
CA ASP A 39 -3.67 14.08 3.29
C ASP A 39 -4.96 14.31 4.11
N PRO A 40 -5.20 15.54 4.62
CA PRO A 40 -6.41 15.86 5.38
C PRO A 40 -7.71 15.66 4.59
N GLU A 41 -7.72 15.93 3.29
CA GLU A 41 -8.92 15.82 2.46
C GLU A 41 -9.33 14.35 2.31
N HIS A 42 -8.36 13.44 2.21
CA HIS A 42 -8.60 11.99 2.16
C HIS A 42 -9.23 11.47 3.45
N LEU A 43 -8.77 11.98 4.61
CA LEU A 43 -9.34 11.65 5.91
C LEU A 43 -10.74 12.23 6.09
N GLU A 44 -10.95 13.50 5.73
CA GLU A 44 -12.24 14.20 5.90
C GLU A 44 -13.35 13.61 5.04
N ARG A 45 -13.03 13.21 3.80
CA ARG A 45 -14.02 12.60 2.89
C ARG A 45 -14.35 11.15 3.22
N GLY A 46 -13.79 10.62 4.30
CA GLY A 46 -13.92 9.22 4.66
C GLY A 46 -13.38 8.26 3.60
N SER A 47 -12.46 8.74 2.76
CA SER A 47 -11.85 7.93 1.70
C SER A 47 -10.95 6.82 2.26
N LEU A 48 -10.63 6.87 3.56
CA LEU A 48 -9.84 5.86 4.27
C LEU A 48 -10.68 5.05 5.27
N ASN A 49 -12.01 5.15 5.21
CA ASN A 49 -12.93 4.63 6.24
C ASN A 49 -13.56 3.27 5.87
N GLU A 50 -12.92 2.43 5.08
CA GLU A 50 -13.39 1.04 4.95
C GLU A 50 -13.20 0.33 6.29
N LEU A 51 -14.30 0.21 7.04
CA LEU A 51 -14.32 -0.47 8.32
C LEU A 51 -14.40 -1.97 8.06
N LEU A 52 -13.34 -2.68 8.44
CA LEU A 52 -13.32 -4.14 8.44
C LEU A 52 -13.50 -4.64 9.85
N THR A 53 -14.35 -5.66 10.03
CA THR A 53 -14.48 -6.33 11.32
C THR A 53 -13.17 -7.05 11.68
N GLN A 54 -12.86 -7.18 12.97
CA GLN A 54 -11.68 -7.95 13.41
C GLN A 54 -11.69 -9.40 12.89
N ARG A 55 -12.90 -9.97 12.72
CA ARG A 55 -13.08 -11.31 12.16
C ARG A 55 -12.80 -11.37 10.65
N GLU A 56 -13.14 -10.34 9.88
CA GLU A 56 -12.73 -10.24 8.48
C GLU A 56 -11.22 -10.15 8.32
N ILE A 57 -10.55 -9.34 9.14
CA ILE A 57 -9.08 -9.27 9.18
C ILE A 57 -8.50 -10.65 9.50
N THR A 58 -9.07 -11.34 10.50
CA THR A 58 -8.67 -12.71 10.88
C THR A 58 -8.85 -13.69 9.72
N MET A 59 -9.96 -13.60 8.98
CA MET A 59 -10.20 -14.45 7.81
C MET A 59 -9.15 -14.22 6.71
N MET A 60 -8.80 -12.96 6.42
CA MET A 60 -7.76 -12.63 5.45
C MET A 60 -6.38 -13.10 5.90
N GLN A 61 -6.06 -12.98 7.19
CA GLN A 61 -4.81 -13.51 7.75
C GLN A 61 -4.70 -15.03 7.59
N ILE A 62 -5.78 -15.76 7.90
CA ILE A 62 -5.82 -17.22 7.71
C ILE A 62 -5.66 -17.57 6.23
N MET A 63 -6.36 -16.88 5.33
CA MET A 63 -6.19 -17.08 3.89
C MET A 63 -4.76 -16.79 3.45
N ASN A 64 -4.12 -15.73 3.95
CA ASN A 64 -2.73 -15.43 3.62
C ASN A 64 -1.81 -16.58 4.04
N VAL A 65 -1.96 -17.10 5.26
CA VAL A 65 -1.18 -18.25 5.75
C VAL A 65 -1.42 -19.51 4.93
N ILE A 66 -2.67 -19.79 4.53
CA ILE A 66 -2.97 -20.95 3.68
C ILE A 66 -2.34 -20.79 2.29
N THR A 67 -2.44 -19.60 1.71
CA THR A 67 -1.92 -19.30 0.37
C THR A 67 -0.38 -19.22 0.33
N ASP A 68 0.31 -19.18 1.47
CA ASP A 68 1.77 -19.35 1.56
C ASP A 68 2.21 -20.82 1.56
N LYS A 69 1.27 -21.77 1.71
CA LYS A 69 1.58 -23.20 1.66
C LYS A 69 1.79 -23.61 0.19
N PRO A 70 2.80 -24.44 -0.11
CA PRO A 70 3.01 -24.94 -1.46
C PRO A 70 1.78 -25.68 -1.99
N GLU A 71 1.43 -25.46 -3.26
CA GLU A 71 0.29 -26.08 -3.94
C GLU A 71 -1.07 -25.88 -3.23
N TRP A 72 -1.26 -24.79 -2.48
CA TRP A 72 -2.51 -24.54 -1.76
C TRP A 72 -3.73 -24.55 -2.69
N GLU A 73 -3.55 -24.08 -3.93
CA GLU A 73 -4.58 -23.95 -4.96
C GLU A 73 -5.13 -25.30 -5.42
N ARG A 74 -4.31 -26.35 -5.35
CA ARG A 74 -4.76 -27.74 -5.54
C ARG A 74 -5.31 -28.33 -4.25
N LYS A 75 -4.66 -28.05 -3.13
CA LYS A 75 -4.94 -28.66 -1.81
C LYS A 75 -6.26 -28.17 -1.20
N VAL A 76 -6.76 -27.00 -1.58
CA VAL A 76 -8.04 -26.43 -1.13
C VAL A 76 -9.26 -27.23 -1.63
N PHE A 77 -9.06 -28.23 -2.49
CA PHE A 77 -10.12 -29.16 -2.94
C PHE A 77 -10.02 -30.55 -2.28
N ASP A 78 -9.02 -30.77 -1.42
CA ASP A 78 -8.84 -32.02 -0.69
C ASP A 78 -9.44 -31.91 0.71
N GLU A 79 -10.53 -32.65 0.96
CA GLU A 79 -11.24 -32.66 2.24
C GLU A 79 -10.36 -33.07 3.43
N HIS A 80 -9.37 -33.94 3.24
CA HIS A 80 -8.46 -34.33 4.30
C HIS A 80 -7.52 -33.18 4.67
N ILE A 81 -7.05 -32.42 3.67
CA ILE A 81 -6.20 -31.26 3.90
C ILE A 81 -7.00 -30.10 4.51
N ILE A 82 -8.21 -29.86 4.02
CA ILE A 82 -9.13 -28.87 4.62
C ILE A 82 -9.39 -29.20 6.10
N ALA A 83 -9.65 -30.48 6.43
CA ALA A 83 -9.84 -30.91 7.81
C ALA A 83 -8.61 -30.59 8.68
N LYS A 84 -7.41 -30.82 8.16
CA LYS A 84 -6.16 -30.46 8.84
C LYS A 84 -6.02 -28.95 9.04
N TRP A 85 -6.29 -28.13 8.03
CA TRP A 85 -6.23 -26.67 8.16
C TRP A 85 -7.24 -26.14 9.18
N ARG A 86 -8.43 -26.73 9.27
CA ARG A 86 -9.40 -26.40 10.33
C ARG A 86 -8.86 -26.68 11.72
N GLU A 87 -8.20 -27.81 11.89
CA GLU A 87 -7.56 -28.16 13.17
C GLU A 87 -6.40 -27.20 13.50
N GLU A 88 -5.53 -26.89 12.52
CA GLU A 88 -4.44 -25.91 12.68
C GLU A 88 -4.98 -24.54 13.12
N VAL A 89 -6.04 -24.05 12.46
CA VAL A 89 -6.67 -22.77 12.80
C VAL A 89 -7.33 -22.82 14.18
N ALA A 90 -8.05 -23.90 14.52
CA ALA A 90 -8.64 -24.05 15.85
C ALA A 90 -7.60 -24.04 16.98
N GLN A 91 -6.38 -24.51 16.71
CA GLN A 91 -5.26 -24.54 17.66
C GLN A 91 -4.40 -23.26 17.65
N SER A 92 -4.60 -22.37 16.67
CA SER A 92 -3.79 -21.15 16.49
C SER A 92 -4.07 -20.03 17.49
N GLY A 93 -5.20 -20.10 18.21
CA GLY A 93 -5.67 -19.02 19.09
C GLY A 93 -6.37 -17.87 18.37
N HIS A 94 -6.51 -17.92 17.04
CA HIS A 94 -7.35 -16.98 16.29
C HIS A 94 -8.84 -17.13 16.67
N ASP A 95 -9.58 -16.01 16.71
CA ASP A 95 -11.05 -16.01 16.81
C ASP A 95 -11.64 -16.38 15.44
N ALA A 96 -11.59 -17.67 15.12
CA ALA A 96 -12.09 -18.22 13.86
C ALA A 96 -13.12 -19.32 14.12
N THR A 97 -14.37 -19.06 13.74
CA THR A 97 -15.46 -20.02 13.92
C THR A 97 -15.50 -21.05 12.78
N PRO A 98 -16.21 -22.18 12.95
CA PRO A 98 -16.42 -23.12 11.85
C PRO A 98 -17.05 -22.47 10.61
N LYS A 99 -17.96 -21.50 10.79
CA LYS A 99 -18.58 -20.73 9.69
C LYS A 99 -17.55 -19.87 8.96
N MET A 100 -16.67 -19.18 9.69
CA MET A 100 -15.56 -18.44 9.09
C MET A 100 -14.67 -19.37 8.28
N MET A 101 -14.35 -20.56 8.80
CA MET A 101 -13.55 -21.54 8.07
C MET A 101 -14.24 -22.07 6.81
N ASP A 102 -15.55 -22.34 6.86
CA ASP A 102 -16.32 -22.73 5.68
C ASP A 102 -16.27 -21.65 4.60
N TRP A 103 -16.38 -20.39 5.03
CA TRP A 103 -16.34 -19.25 4.13
C TRP A 103 -14.93 -19.07 3.54
N ILE A 104 -13.87 -19.15 4.36
CA ILE A 104 -12.47 -19.09 3.94
C ILE A 104 -12.17 -20.14 2.86
N VAL A 105 -12.58 -21.40 3.08
CA VAL A 105 -12.33 -22.48 2.12
C VAL A 105 -13.00 -22.18 0.78
N LYS A 106 -14.26 -21.71 0.79
CA LYS A 106 -14.97 -21.34 -0.44
C LYS A 106 -14.33 -20.16 -1.16
N GLU A 107 -13.88 -19.13 -0.43
CA GLU A 107 -13.17 -18.00 -1.06
C GLU A 107 -11.85 -18.46 -1.66
N LEU A 108 -11.08 -19.30 -0.97
CA LEU A 108 -9.83 -19.85 -1.49
C LEU A 108 -10.04 -20.73 -2.73
N GLN A 109 -11.08 -21.57 -2.77
CA GLN A 109 -11.43 -22.35 -3.96
C GLN A 109 -11.75 -21.45 -5.16
N TRP A 110 -12.47 -20.35 -4.94
CA TRP A 110 -12.72 -19.35 -5.99
C TRP A 110 -11.43 -18.65 -6.41
N LYS A 111 -10.60 -18.20 -5.45
CA LYS A 111 -9.30 -17.56 -5.71
C LYS A 111 -8.31 -18.48 -6.43
N ALA A 112 -8.37 -19.79 -6.23
CA ALA A 112 -7.56 -20.76 -6.97
C ALA A 112 -7.85 -20.68 -8.48
N GLY A 113 -9.11 -20.49 -8.88
CA GLY A 113 -9.47 -20.26 -10.28
C GLY A 113 -8.97 -18.91 -10.83
N ILE A 114 -8.92 -17.87 -9.99
CA ILE A 114 -8.30 -16.58 -10.37
C ILE A 114 -6.81 -16.78 -10.60
N LEU A 115 -6.12 -17.42 -9.65
CA LEU A 115 -4.68 -17.72 -9.74
C LEU A 115 -4.37 -18.50 -11.03
N GLU A 116 -5.18 -19.50 -11.38
CA GLU A 116 -5.02 -20.27 -12.61
C GLU A 116 -5.14 -19.39 -13.87
N GLN A 117 -6.03 -18.39 -13.85
CA GLN A 117 -6.28 -17.52 -15.00
C GLN A 117 -5.27 -16.37 -15.13
N THR A 118 -4.84 -15.78 -14.01
CA THR A 118 -4.05 -14.54 -14.01
C THR A 118 -2.60 -14.75 -13.59
N GLY A 119 -2.28 -15.87 -12.93
CA GLY A 119 -0.96 -16.13 -12.36
C GLY A 119 -0.70 -15.43 -11.02
N PHE A 120 -1.66 -14.69 -10.46
CA PHE A 120 -1.53 -14.04 -9.16
C PHE A 120 -2.84 -14.06 -8.35
N VAL A 121 -2.74 -13.86 -7.04
CA VAL A 121 -3.88 -13.87 -6.13
C VAL A 121 -3.82 -12.68 -5.17
N GLU A 122 -4.97 -12.07 -4.93
CA GLU A 122 -5.14 -11.03 -3.91
C GLU A 122 -5.49 -11.66 -2.56
N VAL A 123 -4.71 -11.34 -1.53
CA VAL A 123 -4.83 -11.93 -0.18
C VAL A 123 -5.41 -10.97 0.85
N PHE A 124 -5.20 -9.66 0.67
CA PHE A 124 -5.88 -8.63 1.44
C PHE A 124 -6.53 -7.63 0.49
N ASP A 125 -7.77 -7.26 0.81
CA ASP A 125 -8.59 -6.37 -0.01
C ASP A 125 -8.02 -4.96 -0.16
N ALA A 126 -7.07 -4.59 0.70
CA ALA A 126 -6.29 -3.36 0.60
C ALA A 126 -5.27 -3.38 -0.58
N GLY A 127 -5.47 -4.25 -1.58
CA GLY A 127 -4.62 -4.35 -2.76
C GLY A 127 -3.34 -5.17 -2.55
N VAL A 128 -3.30 -6.10 -1.60
CA VAL A 128 -2.12 -6.98 -1.43
C VAL A 128 -2.23 -8.18 -2.34
N VAL A 129 -1.40 -8.19 -3.39
CA VAL A 129 -1.38 -9.21 -4.45
C VAL A 129 -0.07 -9.98 -4.40
N LYS A 130 -0.11 -11.29 -4.61
CA LYS A 130 1.09 -12.15 -4.65
C LYS A 130 1.06 -13.15 -5.80
N SER A 131 2.26 -13.54 -6.22
CA SER A 131 2.49 -14.62 -7.19
C SER A 131 3.82 -15.31 -6.90
N ASP A 132 3.82 -16.63 -6.96
CA ASP A 132 5.05 -17.45 -6.86
C ASP A 132 5.69 -17.73 -8.23
N THR A 133 5.04 -17.33 -9.33
CA THR A 133 5.41 -17.78 -10.69
C THR A 133 5.71 -16.65 -11.66
N VAL A 134 5.27 -15.42 -11.38
CA VAL A 134 5.46 -14.26 -12.25
C VAL A 134 6.94 -13.97 -12.49
N VAL A 135 7.79 -14.11 -11.47
CA VAL A 135 9.25 -14.01 -11.62
C VAL A 135 9.85 -15.41 -11.74
N SER A 136 10.28 -15.77 -12.94
CA SER A 136 10.84 -17.10 -13.23
C SER A 136 12.12 -17.39 -12.46
N LYS A 137 12.47 -18.66 -12.32
CA LYS A 137 13.70 -19.08 -11.64
C LYS A 137 14.95 -18.54 -12.32
N GLU A 138 14.94 -18.51 -13.65
CA GLU A 138 16.01 -17.96 -14.47
C GLU A 138 16.19 -16.47 -14.20
N LEU A 139 15.11 -15.69 -14.15
CA LEU A 139 15.17 -14.26 -13.86
C LEU A 139 15.61 -13.98 -12.41
N GLN A 140 15.20 -14.82 -11.45
CA GLN A 140 15.70 -14.75 -10.07
C GLN A 140 17.21 -14.99 -10.00
N ASP A 141 17.73 -15.93 -10.80
CA ASP A 141 19.16 -16.23 -10.83
C ASP A 141 19.93 -15.13 -11.59
N GLU A 142 19.37 -14.53 -12.64
CA GLU A 142 19.90 -13.30 -13.26
C GLU A 142 20.00 -12.15 -12.24
N LEU A 143 18.96 -11.94 -11.42
CA LEU A 143 18.98 -10.92 -10.36
C LEU A 143 20.08 -11.18 -9.35
N LYS A 144 20.24 -12.43 -8.89
CA LYS A 144 21.31 -12.81 -7.96
C LYS A 144 22.69 -12.49 -8.53
N GLU A 145 22.95 -12.91 -9.76
CA GLU A 145 24.22 -12.61 -10.43
C GLU A 145 24.45 -11.10 -10.59
N ALA A 146 23.40 -10.34 -10.93
CA ALA A 146 23.48 -8.89 -11.07
C ALA A 146 23.80 -8.15 -9.76
N VAL A 147 23.42 -8.70 -8.60
CA VAL A 147 23.70 -8.10 -7.29
C VAL A 147 25.00 -8.58 -6.64
N VAL A 148 25.66 -9.61 -7.17
CA VAL A 148 26.97 -10.10 -6.67
C VAL A 148 28.00 -8.98 -6.43
N PRO A 149 28.15 -7.96 -7.31
CA PRO A 149 29.09 -6.86 -7.07
C PRO A 149 28.78 -6.02 -5.83
N PHE A 150 27.52 -5.98 -5.39
CA PHE A 150 27.08 -5.26 -4.19
C PHE A 150 27.28 -6.09 -2.92
N GLU A 151 27.19 -7.42 -3.02
CA GLU A 151 27.46 -8.35 -1.91
C GLU A 151 28.95 -8.54 -1.66
N ASN A 152 29.76 -8.58 -2.72
CA ASN A 152 31.20 -8.83 -2.70
C ASN A 152 32.02 -7.56 -2.47
N VAL A 153 31.63 -6.77 -1.48
CA VAL A 153 32.41 -5.63 -0.98
C VAL A 153 33.16 -6.01 0.31
N PRO A 154 34.26 -5.31 0.66
CA PRO A 154 34.90 -5.47 1.96
C PRO A 154 33.89 -5.36 3.12
N GLU A 155 34.13 -6.07 4.21
CA GLU A 155 33.19 -6.14 5.34
C GLU A 155 32.91 -4.77 5.94
N GLU A 156 33.92 -3.90 5.98
CA GLU A 156 33.85 -2.51 6.43
C GLU A 156 33.03 -1.59 5.51
N GLU A 157 32.79 -2.01 4.26
CA GLU A 157 31.99 -1.27 3.27
C GLU A 157 30.54 -1.76 3.19
N LYS A 158 30.18 -2.85 3.89
CA LYS A 158 28.81 -3.35 3.91
C LYS A 158 27.88 -2.40 4.66
N ASP A 159 26.85 -1.94 3.96
CA ASP A 159 25.79 -1.12 4.53
C ASP A 159 24.77 -2.00 5.27
N TYR A 160 25.07 -2.34 6.51
CA TYR A 160 24.17 -3.12 7.35
C TYR A 160 22.94 -2.30 7.76
N HIS A 161 21.76 -2.90 7.59
CA HIS A 161 20.50 -2.28 7.98
C HIS A 161 20.50 -1.98 9.48
N PRO A 162 20.21 -0.73 9.90
CA PRO A 162 20.18 -0.37 11.31
C PRO A 162 19.25 -1.27 12.11
N GLY A 163 19.71 -1.74 13.27
CA GLY A 163 18.92 -2.61 14.14
C GLY A 163 18.80 -4.08 13.68
N SER A 164 19.55 -4.50 12.65
CA SER A 164 19.53 -5.89 12.17
C SER A 164 20.52 -6.84 12.85
N ASP A 165 21.32 -6.37 13.81
CA ASP A 165 22.49 -7.10 14.35
C ASP A 165 23.47 -7.57 13.25
N ASN A 166 23.68 -6.75 12.22
CA ASN A 166 24.49 -7.07 11.04
C ASN A 166 24.04 -8.34 10.30
N LYS A 167 22.72 -8.61 10.26
CA LYS A 167 22.14 -9.77 9.55
C LYS A 167 21.58 -9.42 8.19
N VAL A 168 21.31 -8.14 7.94
CA VAL A 168 20.69 -7.66 6.70
C VAL A 168 21.59 -6.57 6.10
N VAL A 169 22.03 -6.77 4.86
CA VAL A 169 22.82 -5.78 4.10
C VAL A 169 21.89 -5.11 3.10
N ASN A 170 21.89 -3.77 3.07
CA ASN A 170 21.19 -3.01 2.05
C ASN A 170 22.05 -2.98 0.78
N LEU A 171 21.68 -3.75 -0.24
CA LEU A 171 22.42 -3.74 -1.52
C LEU A 171 22.14 -2.47 -2.32
N VAL A 172 20.90 -1.99 -2.26
CA VAL A 172 20.49 -0.67 -2.74
C VAL A 172 19.73 0.00 -1.61
N HIS A 173 20.02 1.28 -1.33
CA HIS A 173 19.40 1.98 -0.21
C HIS A 173 18.80 3.34 -0.64
N PRO A 174 17.47 3.55 -0.53
CA PRO A 174 16.81 4.79 -1.00
C PRO A 174 17.24 6.05 -0.23
N SER A 175 17.61 5.93 1.05
CA SER A 175 18.22 7.01 1.83
C SER A 175 19.69 7.33 1.51
N LEU A 176 20.36 6.60 0.62
CA LEU A 176 21.67 7.03 0.12
C LEU A 176 21.47 8.08 -0.96
N PHE A 177 22.21 9.18 -0.90
CA PHE A 177 22.12 10.27 -1.89
C PHE A 177 20.71 10.92 -2.06
N PRO A 178 19.98 11.22 -0.97
CA PRO A 178 18.72 11.95 -1.09
C PRO A 178 19.00 13.40 -1.53
N VAL A 179 17.96 14.09 -1.99
CA VAL A 179 18.03 15.55 -2.04
C VAL A 179 18.17 16.06 -0.62
N ILE A 180 19.18 16.90 -0.38
CA ILE A 180 19.31 17.68 0.82
C ILE A 180 19.16 19.14 0.41
N TYR A 181 18.09 19.77 0.88
CA TYR A 181 17.80 21.13 0.47
C TYR A 181 18.89 22.11 0.92
N GLY A 182 19.29 23.03 0.04
CA GLY A 182 20.43 23.93 0.24
C GLY A 182 21.80 23.24 0.12
N ARG A 183 21.86 21.95 -0.23
CA ARG A 183 23.10 21.16 -0.37
C ARG A 183 23.12 20.18 -1.54
N THR A 184 22.05 20.01 -2.31
CA THR A 184 22.08 19.19 -3.52
C THR A 184 22.09 20.11 -4.73
N HIS A 185 22.96 19.83 -5.70
CA HIS A 185 22.96 20.54 -6.98
C HIS A 185 21.85 20.02 -7.88
N VAL A 186 21.24 20.93 -8.65
CA VAL A 186 20.23 20.62 -9.66
C VAL A 186 20.54 21.35 -10.95
N LEU A 187 20.17 20.73 -12.08
CA LEU A 187 20.25 21.30 -13.42
C LEU A 187 18.85 21.77 -13.83
N PRO A 188 18.54 23.08 -13.76
CA PRO A 188 17.18 23.58 -13.98
C PRO A 188 16.77 23.68 -15.45
N ASP A 189 17.74 23.63 -16.35
CA ASP A 189 17.57 23.87 -17.78
C ASP A 189 17.47 22.58 -18.61
N ARG A 190 17.74 21.41 -18.01
CA ARG A 190 17.73 20.12 -18.71
C ARG A 190 17.49 18.94 -17.77
N THR A 191 17.11 17.82 -18.36
CA THR A 191 17.05 16.51 -17.71
C THR A 191 18.28 15.70 -18.13
N ILE A 192 18.83 14.94 -17.20
CA ILE A 192 19.94 13.99 -17.44
C ILE A 192 19.41 12.56 -17.27
N GLY A 193 19.98 11.63 -18.01
CA GLY A 193 19.69 10.19 -17.93
C GLY A 193 20.95 9.38 -17.62
N LEU A 194 20.82 8.07 -17.76
CA LEU A 194 21.92 7.13 -17.47
C LEU A 194 23.16 7.33 -18.33
N ASP A 195 23.00 7.81 -19.57
CA ASP A 195 24.08 7.94 -20.55
C ASP A 195 24.92 9.22 -20.38
N ASP A 196 24.36 10.29 -19.79
CA ASP A 196 24.98 11.62 -19.72
C ASP A 196 25.10 12.16 -18.27
N CYS A 197 24.66 11.40 -17.27
CA CYS A 197 24.72 11.83 -15.87
C CYS A 197 26.16 12.00 -15.36
N ILE A 198 27.09 11.16 -15.83
CA ILE A 198 28.50 11.19 -15.39
C ILE A 198 29.19 12.45 -15.92
N ASP A 199 28.92 12.83 -17.17
CA ASP A 199 29.49 14.03 -17.78
C ASP A 199 28.98 15.32 -17.13
N SER A 200 27.77 15.28 -16.55
CA SER A 200 27.14 16.41 -15.87
C SER A 200 27.55 16.56 -14.40
N MET A 201 28.44 15.72 -13.88
CA MET A 201 28.85 15.76 -12.47
C MET A 201 29.53 17.09 -12.12
N GLY A 202 29.11 17.68 -11.00
CA GLY A 202 29.66 18.94 -10.48
C GLY A 202 29.07 20.20 -11.12
N GLU A 203 28.18 20.06 -12.10
CA GLU A 203 27.43 21.18 -12.66
C GLU A 203 26.21 21.57 -11.80
N GLY A 204 25.47 22.59 -12.22
CA GLY A 204 24.21 23.01 -11.61
C GLY A 204 24.34 23.97 -10.43
N HIS A 205 23.21 24.23 -9.78
CA HIS A 205 23.09 25.15 -8.65
C HIS A 205 22.41 24.46 -7.47
N TRP A 206 22.63 24.96 -6.25
CA TRP A 206 21.95 24.43 -5.07
C TRP A 206 20.42 24.54 -5.22
N VAL A 207 19.72 23.45 -4.97
CA VAL A 207 18.26 23.48 -4.78
C VAL A 207 17.93 24.33 -3.55
N PRO A 208 17.01 25.31 -3.64
CA PRO A 208 16.66 26.15 -2.50
C PRO A 208 15.97 25.34 -1.40
N SER A 209 16.02 25.84 -0.16
CA SER A 209 15.23 25.26 0.94
C SER A 209 13.76 25.64 0.83
N PRO A 210 12.83 24.66 0.88
CA PRO A 210 11.41 24.94 0.98
C PRO A 210 11.10 25.75 2.24
N LYS A 211 10.05 26.57 2.17
CA LYS A 211 9.57 27.34 3.33
C LYS A 211 8.89 26.40 4.32
N GLU A 212 8.94 26.73 5.62
CA GLU A 212 8.24 25.95 6.65
C GLU A 212 6.73 25.83 6.39
N ALA A 213 6.11 26.86 5.80
CA ALA A 213 4.70 26.82 5.43
C ALA A 213 4.37 25.78 4.35
N GLU A 214 5.36 25.36 3.55
CA GLU A 214 5.22 24.33 2.50
C GLU A 214 5.41 22.90 3.07
N ALA A 215 5.70 22.77 4.37
CA ALA A 215 5.80 21.46 5.03
C ALA A 215 4.42 20.83 5.31
N SER A 216 3.35 21.63 5.25
CA SER A 216 1.97 21.21 5.48
C SER A 216 1.20 21.20 4.15
N PRO A 217 0.29 20.23 3.93
CA PRO A 217 -0.57 20.21 2.76
C PRO A 217 -1.38 21.52 2.65
N GLU A 218 -1.59 22.01 1.44
CA GLU A 218 -2.48 23.15 1.24
C GLU A 218 -3.91 22.80 1.69
N ARG A 219 -4.57 23.73 2.39
CA ARG A 219 -5.98 23.53 2.73
C ARG A 219 -6.84 23.63 1.48
N GLY A 220 -7.55 22.56 1.15
CA GLY A 220 -8.60 22.61 0.13
C GLY A 220 -9.72 23.60 0.52
N PRO A 221 -10.42 24.20 -0.46
CA PRO A 221 -11.46 25.20 -0.23
C PRO A 221 -12.68 24.67 0.56
N TYR A 222 -12.80 23.35 0.72
CA TYR A 222 -13.89 22.67 1.43
C TYR A 222 -13.44 22.00 2.74
N SER A 223 -12.24 22.29 3.25
CA SER A 223 -11.73 21.74 4.51
C SER A 223 -12.58 22.21 5.69
N TYR A 224 -13.18 21.29 6.44
CA TYR A 224 -14.01 21.61 7.62
C TYR A 224 -13.19 21.65 8.93
N ARG A 225 -11.94 21.19 8.91
CA ARG A 225 -11.05 21.28 10.07
C ARG A 225 -10.65 22.72 10.41
N THR A 226 -10.93 23.11 11.65
CA THR A 226 -10.50 24.39 12.22
C THR A 226 -9.01 24.38 12.58
N GLN A 227 -8.45 23.22 12.97
CA GLN A 227 -7.04 23.08 13.34
C GLN A 227 -6.10 22.93 12.14
N PRO A 228 -4.89 23.53 12.15
CA PRO A 228 -3.90 23.35 11.09
C PRO A 228 -3.39 21.90 11.06
N HIS A 229 -3.21 21.35 9.85
CA HIS A 229 -2.64 20.02 9.68
C HIS A 229 -1.16 20.03 10.10
N PRO A 230 -0.66 18.99 10.80
CA PRO A 230 0.77 18.91 11.10
C PRO A 230 1.60 18.95 9.82
N ALA A 231 2.83 19.45 9.95
CA ALA A 231 3.83 19.36 8.91
C ALA A 231 4.17 17.88 8.66
N VAL A 232 3.82 17.36 7.49
CA VAL A 232 4.04 15.95 7.10
C VAL A 232 5.12 15.82 6.03
N LEU A 233 5.57 16.94 5.44
CA LEU A 233 6.62 16.97 4.42
C LEU A 233 7.92 17.52 5.04
N SER A 234 9.05 16.90 4.68
CA SER A 234 10.36 17.33 5.15
C SER A 234 10.88 18.51 4.34
N THR A 235 11.14 19.64 4.98
CA THR A 235 11.83 20.80 4.38
C THR A 235 13.35 20.64 4.33
N LYS A 236 13.87 19.50 4.80
CA LYS A 236 15.31 19.24 4.93
C LYS A 236 15.84 18.33 3.83
N PHE A 237 15.07 17.31 3.46
CA PHE A 237 15.50 16.32 2.49
C PHE A 237 14.31 15.59 1.85
N GLN A 238 14.55 14.96 0.70
CA GLN A 238 13.58 14.15 -0.02
C GLN A 238 14.29 12.99 -0.73
N TRP A 239 13.69 11.79 -0.71
CA TRP A 239 14.13 10.69 -1.58
C TRP A 239 13.79 11.01 -3.03
N LEU A 240 14.70 10.77 -3.95
CA LEU A 240 14.39 10.90 -5.37
C LEU A 240 13.79 9.59 -5.89
N PRO A 241 12.83 9.67 -6.82
CA PRO A 241 12.36 8.50 -7.53
C PRO A 241 13.43 8.00 -8.52
N CYS A 242 13.34 6.72 -8.83
CA CYS A 242 13.92 6.15 -10.04
C CYS A 242 12.85 6.23 -11.13
N ASP A 243 13.12 6.99 -12.19
CA ASP A 243 12.17 7.23 -13.27
C ASP A 243 12.15 6.03 -14.20
N VAL A 244 10.95 5.54 -14.50
CA VAL A 244 10.73 4.37 -15.35
C VAL A 244 9.79 4.75 -16.48
N LYS A 245 10.19 4.43 -17.70
CA LYS A 245 9.37 4.53 -18.90
C LYS A 245 8.75 3.17 -19.20
N ILE A 246 7.43 3.13 -19.32
CA ILE A 246 6.72 1.97 -19.86
C ILE A 246 6.80 2.06 -21.39
N THR A 247 7.25 0.99 -22.05
CA THR A 247 7.42 0.92 -23.50
C THR A 247 6.12 0.47 -24.18
N GLU A 248 5.98 0.73 -25.48
CA GLU A 248 4.74 0.41 -26.23
C GLU A 248 4.41 -1.08 -26.26
N ASP A 249 5.40 -1.95 -26.10
CA ASP A 249 5.27 -3.40 -26.02
C ASP A 249 5.03 -3.93 -24.59
N GLY A 250 4.83 -3.04 -23.61
CA GLY A 250 4.56 -3.40 -22.21
C GLY A 250 5.81 -3.71 -21.39
N GLY A 251 7.01 -3.47 -21.94
CA GLY A 251 8.27 -3.49 -21.20
C GLY A 251 8.47 -2.24 -20.33
N CYS A 252 9.57 -2.22 -19.60
CA CYS A 252 10.01 -1.09 -18.80
C CYS A 252 11.44 -0.71 -19.19
N GLN A 253 11.74 0.58 -19.10
CA GLN A 253 13.08 1.14 -19.24
C GLN A 253 13.35 2.10 -18.10
N ILE A 254 14.40 1.87 -17.33
CA ILE A 254 14.84 2.80 -16.30
C ILE A 254 15.56 3.97 -16.98
N LEU A 255 15.10 5.19 -16.72
CA LEU A 255 15.62 6.41 -17.33
C LEU A 255 16.59 7.17 -16.43
N SER A 256 16.42 7.05 -15.12
CA SER A 256 17.24 7.74 -14.13
C SER A 256 17.86 6.77 -13.12
N TYR A 257 18.66 7.30 -12.21
CA TYR A 257 19.54 6.51 -11.37
C TYR A 257 18.79 5.52 -10.47
N MET A 258 19.39 4.35 -10.23
CA MET A 258 19.14 3.56 -9.03
C MET A 258 20.19 3.93 -7.98
N ASN A 259 19.77 4.15 -6.73
CA ASN A 259 20.68 4.56 -5.66
C ASN A 259 21.88 3.60 -5.59
N ASN A 260 23.07 4.18 -5.36
CA ASN A 260 24.35 3.46 -5.24
C ASN A 260 24.69 2.47 -6.37
N ALA A 261 23.99 2.52 -7.51
CA ALA A 261 24.24 1.68 -8.68
C ALA A 261 24.77 2.51 -9.86
N HIS A 262 26.03 2.29 -10.24
CA HIS A 262 26.64 2.98 -11.37
C HIS A 262 26.00 2.50 -12.70
N PRO A 263 25.54 3.41 -13.59
CA PRO A 263 24.82 3.05 -14.81
C PRO A 263 25.60 2.09 -15.71
N ASP A 264 26.89 2.35 -15.96
CA ASP A 264 27.71 1.45 -16.78
C ASP A 264 28.14 0.17 -16.08
N LYS A 265 28.69 0.27 -14.86
CA LYS A 265 29.28 -0.88 -14.16
C LYS A 265 28.22 -1.89 -13.71
N HIS A 266 27.03 -1.41 -13.37
CA HIS A 266 25.94 -2.22 -12.83
C HIS A 266 24.77 -2.32 -13.83
N ARG A 267 25.04 -2.16 -15.13
CA ARG A 267 24.03 -2.21 -16.19
C ARG A 267 23.15 -3.46 -16.15
N ALA A 268 23.73 -4.62 -15.82
CA ALA A 268 22.99 -5.87 -15.66
C ALA A 268 21.88 -5.77 -14.60
N LEU A 269 22.09 -5.00 -13.51
CA LEU A 269 21.07 -4.77 -12.50
C LEU A 269 19.91 -3.95 -13.06
N TYR A 270 20.20 -2.88 -13.82
CA TYR A 270 19.17 -2.07 -14.49
C TYR A 270 18.32 -2.95 -15.41
N GLU A 271 18.96 -3.73 -16.29
CA GLU A 271 18.28 -4.61 -17.26
C GLU A 271 17.41 -5.69 -16.59
N VAL A 272 17.86 -6.27 -15.47
CA VAL A 272 17.06 -7.26 -14.73
C VAL A 272 15.89 -6.61 -14.00
N VAL A 273 16.09 -5.47 -13.36
CA VAL A 273 15.01 -4.75 -12.66
C VAL A 273 13.95 -4.28 -13.65
N GLU A 274 14.33 -3.81 -14.84
CA GLU A 274 13.40 -3.50 -15.94
C GLU A 274 12.46 -4.68 -16.27
N LYS A 275 13.01 -5.90 -16.44
CA LYS A 275 12.21 -7.11 -16.67
C LYS A 275 11.25 -7.40 -15.52
N ILE A 276 11.72 -7.26 -14.28
CA ILE A 276 10.89 -7.51 -13.08
C ILE A 276 9.77 -6.46 -12.97
N LEU A 277 10.06 -5.19 -13.24
CA LEU A 277 9.08 -4.11 -13.24
C LEU A 277 7.97 -4.38 -14.26
N ALA A 278 8.33 -4.74 -15.50
CA ALA A 278 7.35 -5.10 -16.53
C ALA A 278 6.42 -6.23 -16.09
N LEU A 279 6.97 -7.27 -15.44
CA LEU A 279 6.21 -8.38 -14.87
C LEU A 279 5.33 -7.99 -13.68
N THR A 280 5.68 -6.92 -12.97
CA THR A 280 4.95 -6.44 -11.79
C THR A 280 3.79 -5.51 -12.17
N ILE A 281 3.80 -4.90 -13.35
CA ILE A 281 2.73 -3.97 -13.79
C ILE A 281 1.33 -4.57 -13.62
N PRO A 282 1.01 -5.80 -14.08
CA PRO A 282 -0.34 -6.35 -13.89
C PRO A 282 -0.73 -6.53 -12.41
N LEU A 283 0.24 -6.80 -11.53
CA LEU A 283 0.01 -6.92 -10.09
C LEU A 283 -0.25 -5.55 -9.48
N TRP A 284 0.46 -4.50 -9.93
CA TRP A 284 0.20 -3.13 -9.53
C TRP A 284 -1.13 -2.62 -10.06
N GLU A 285 -1.52 -2.96 -11.29
CA GLU A 285 -2.85 -2.65 -11.81
C GLU A 285 -3.92 -3.28 -10.92
N GLN A 286 -3.77 -4.56 -10.54
CA GLN A 286 -4.68 -5.20 -9.59
C GLN A 286 -4.62 -4.54 -8.21
N SER A 287 -3.46 -4.14 -7.71
CA SER A 287 -3.30 -3.54 -6.37
C SER A 287 -3.89 -2.13 -6.27
N LEU A 288 -3.64 -1.29 -7.30
CA LEU A 288 -3.94 0.13 -7.32
C LEU A 288 -5.30 0.46 -7.93
N SER A 289 -5.94 -0.51 -8.59
CA SER A 289 -7.32 -0.36 -9.06
C SER A 289 -8.27 -0.21 -7.87
N GLU A 290 -9.12 0.81 -7.92
CA GLU A 290 -10.16 0.99 -6.91
C GLU A 290 -11.23 -0.10 -7.05
N LYS A 291 -11.38 -0.91 -6.01
CA LYS A 291 -12.32 -2.04 -6.00
C LYS A 291 -13.42 -1.77 -4.99
N THR A 292 -14.64 -1.63 -5.48
CA THR A 292 -15.82 -1.65 -4.64
C THR A 292 -16.45 -3.03 -4.76
N TYR A 293 -16.57 -3.72 -3.62
CA TYR A 293 -17.14 -5.06 -3.57
C TYR A 293 -18.59 -4.97 -3.11
N PHE A 294 -19.53 -5.51 -3.88
CA PHE A 294 -20.94 -5.58 -3.48
C PHE A 294 -21.21 -6.54 -2.32
N ASN A 295 -20.30 -7.49 -2.09
CA ASN A 295 -20.45 -8.56 -1.10
C ASN A 295 -19.29 -8.49 -0.09
N GLU A 296 -19.57 -7.92 1.08
CA GLU A 296 -18.71 -7.99 2.27
C GLU A 296 -18.67 -9.44 2.80
N ARG A 297 -17.56 -9.84 3.45
CA ARG A 297 -17.53 -11.19 4.05
C ARG A 297 -18.44 -11.24 5.27
N ILE A 298 -18.43 -10.15 6.06
CA ILE A 298 -19.27 -9.96 7.24
C ILE A 298 -19.96 -8.60 7.13
N LYS A 299 -21.26 -8.61 6.84
CA LYS A 299 -22.06 -7.37 6.87
C LYS A 299 -22.27 -6.95 8.32
N TYR A 300 -21.75 -5.79 8.70
CA TYR A 300 -21.84 -5.27 10.05
C TYR A 300 -22.28 -3.81 10.05
N THR A 301 -23.59 -3.58 10.21
CA THR A 301 -24.20 -2.24 10.15
C THR A 301 -24.54 -1.66 11.52
N GLU A 302 -24.64 -2.51 12.54
CA GLU A 302 -25.00 -2.13 13.91
C GLU A 302 -24.37 -3.09 14.92
N VAL A 303 -24.20 -2.62 16.16
CA VAL A 303 -23.68 -3.45 17.25
C VAL A 303 -24.83 -4.24 17.86
N GLU A 304 -24.73 -5.56 17.79
CA GLU A 304 -25.66 -6.46 18.47
C GLU A 304 -25.09 -6.88 19.83
N TYR A 305 -25.97 -7.01 20.82
CA TYR A 305 -25.62 -7.35 22.19
C TYR A 305 -26.43 -8.56 22.66
N GLU A 306 -25.83 -9.40 23.49
CA GLU A 306 -26.54 -10.49 24.15
C GLU A 306 -27.66 -9.91 25.03
N ASP A 307 -28.76 -10.64 25.15
CA ASP A 307 -29.80 -10.34 26.11
C ASP A 307 -29.32 -10.78 27.50
N ASP A 308 -28.93 -9.81 28.32
CA ASP A 308 -28.49 -9.98 29.70
C ASP A 308 -29.58 -9.56 30.71
N GLY A 309 -30.79 -9.26 30.23
CA GLY A 309 -31.91 -8.79 31.04
C GLY A 309 -31.76 -7.38 31.60
N GLN A 310 -30.71 -6.62 31.22
CA GLN A 310 -30.56 -5.22 31.62
C GLN A 310 -31.39 -4.31 30.72
N THR A 311 -32.11 -3.36 31.32
CA THR A 311 -32.85 -2.33 30.60
C THR A 311 -31.97 -1.13 30.29
N GLU A 312 -32.11 -0.61 29.07
CA GLU A 312 -31.49 0.65 28.66
C GLU A 312 -31.91 1.79 29.61
N PRO A 313 -30.96 2.64 30.07
CA PRO A 313 -31.30 3.81 30.87
C PRO A 313 -32.34 4.71 30.19
N GLU A 314 -33.38 5.10 30.92
CA GLU A 314 -34.40 6.01 30.41
C GLU A 314 -33.87 7.43 30.26
N TYR A 315 -34.26 8.09 29.16
CA TYR A 315 -33.90 9.48 28.90
C TYR A 315 -34.55 10.40 29.95
N PRO A 316 -33.80 11.32 30.58
CA PRO A 316 -34.34 12.18 31.61
C PRO A 316 -35.35 13.18 31.03
N GLU A 317 -36.51 13.34 31.70
CA GLU A 317 -37.54 14.32 31.34
C GLU A 317 -37.48 15.56 32.25
N GLY A 318 -37.62 16.75 31.67
CA GLY A 318 -37.76 18.03 32.40
C GLY A 318 -36.62 19.03 32.16
N ASP A 319 -36.88 20.30 32.53
CA ASP A 319 -35.94 21.42 32.31
C ASP A 319 -34.68 21.36 33.20
N ASP A 320 -34.71 20.58 34.28
CA ASP A 320 -33.60 20.37 35.22
C ASP A 320 -32.86 19.02 34.96
N ALA A 321 -33.03 18.42 33.79
CA ALA A 321 -32.41 17.15 33.44
C ALA A 321 -30.87 17.24 33.39
N ASP A 322 -30.20 16.36 34.14
CA ASP A 322 -28.75 16.19 34.08
C ASP A 322 -28.38 15.25 32.93
N TYR A 323 -28.10 15.84 31.78
CA TYR A 323 -27.71 15.10 30.58
C TYR A 323 -26.35 14.43 30.71
N ASP A 324 -25.42 15.01 31.48
CA ASP A 324 -24.08 14.44 31.65
C ASP A 324 -24.19 13.15 32.49
N GLU A 325 -25.00 13.14 33.56
CA GLU A 325 -25.27 11.94 34.36
C GLU A 325 -25.96 10.84 33.53
N PHE A 326 -26.91 11.21 32.65
CA PHE A 326 -27.55 10.27 31.75
C PHE A 326 -26.56 9.65 30.76
N GLU A 327 -25.71 10.46 30.12
CA GLU A 327 -24.67 9.98 29.19
C GLU A 327 -23.67 9.06 29.89
N GLU A 328 -23.25 9.36 31.12
CA GLU A 328 -22.40 8.47 31.92
C GLU A 328 -23.07 7.12 32.19
N ARG A 329 -24.36 7.11 32.56
CA ARG A 329 -25.13 5.89 32.79
C ARG A 329 -25.34 5.09 31.51
N LEU A 330 -25.65 5.75 30.40
CA LEU A 330 -25.85 5.13 29.09
C LEU A 330 -24.55 4.51 28.57
N SER A 331 -23.44 5.24 28.69
CA SER A 331 -22.10 4.76 28.35
C SER A 331 -21.69 3.55 29.20
N ALA A 332 -21.91 3.62 30.52
CA ALA A 332 -21.64 2.50 31.43
C ALA A 332 -22.51 1.27 31.11
N TRP A 333 -23.77 1.48 30.70
CA TRP A 333 -24.66 0.41 30.24
C TRP A 333 -24.10 -0.22 28.96
N TYR A 334 -23.81 0.54 27.90
CA TYR A 334 -23.22 -0.03 26.68
C TYR A 334 -21.88 -0.74 26.92
N ALA A 335 -21.04 -0.23 27.81
CA ALA A 335 -19.74 -0.82 28.14
C ALA A 335 -19.85 -2.12 28.96
N SER A 336 -20.93 -2.32 29.71
CA SER A 336 -21.15 -3.54 30.50
C SER A 336 -21.68 -4.70 29.65
N ARG A 337 -22.34 -4.39 28.52
CA ARG A 337 -22.99 -5.38 27.67
C ARG A 337 -22.00 -6.22 26.89
N LYS A 338 -22.35 -7.49 26.69
CA LYS A 338 -21.57 -8.43 25.90
C LYS A 338 -21.98 -8.36 24.43
N ILE A 339 -21.04 -7.92 23.59
CA ILE A 339 -21.24 -7.81 22.14
C ILE A 339 -21.37 -9.20 21.51
N ILE A 340 -22.39 -9.40 20.69
CA ILE A 340 -22.50 -10.56 19.80
C ILE A 340 -21.52 -10.33 18.66
N LYS A 341 -20.49 -11.16 18.60
CA LYS A 341 -19.49 -11.07 17.54
C LYS A 341 -20.14 -11.45 16.20
N PRO A 342 -19.96 -10.65 15.15
CA PRO A 342 -20.62 -10.93 13.87
C PRO A 342 -20.01 -12.17 13.21
N GLU A 343 -20.83 -12.89 12.45
CA GLU A 343 -20.44 -14.08 11.69
C GLU A 343 -20.62 -13.82 10.19
N PRO A 344 -19.83 -14.47 9.33
CA PRO A 344 -20.06 -14.38 7.90
C PRO A 344 -21.39 -15.03 7.51
N GLY A 345 -22.01 -14.45 6.49
CA GLY A 345 -23.19 -15.02 5.84
C GLY A 345 -22.84 -16.20 4.92
N GLU A 346 -23.73 -16.52 3.99
CA GLU A 346 -23.41 -17.49 2.94
C GLU A 346 -22.37 -16.91 1.97
N PHE A 347 -21.41 -17.75 1.56
CA PHE A 347 -20.41 -17.35 0.57
C PHE A 347 -21.08 -16.95 -0.74
N LYS A 348 -20.71 -15.77 -1.23
CA LYS A 348 -21.03 -15.26 -2.56
C LYS A 348 -19.72 -14.81 -3.20
N THR A 349 -19.58 -15.04 -4.50
CA THR A 349 -18.44 -14.51 -5.25
C THR A 349 -18.41 -12.99 -5.10
N ARG A 350 -17.22 -12.46 -4.83
CA ARG A 350 -17.02 -11.02 -4.69
C ARG A 350 -16.82 -10.45 -6.08
N GLU A 351 -17.95 -10.18 -6.75
CA GLU A 351 -17.96 -9.48 -8.03
C GLU A 351 -17.58 -8.01 -7.79
N LEU A 352 -16.68 -7.50 -8.63
CA LEU A 352 -16.37 -6.08 -8.67
C LEU A 352 -17.60 -5.31 -9.14
N GLU A 353 -17.88 -4.20 -8.48
CA GLU A 353 -18.86 -3.25 -8.97
C GLU A 353 -18.42 -2.74 -10.34
N LYS A 354 -19.11 -3.16 -11.41
CA LYS A 354 -18.90 -2.62 -12.74
C LYS A 354 -19.37 -1.18 -12.72
N ARG A 355 -18.44 -0.23 -12.64
CA ARG A 355 -18.77 1.16 -12.89
C ARG A 355 -19.30 1.30 -14.33
N PRO A 356 -20.39 2.06 -14.56
CA PRO A 356 -20.77 2.41 -15.91
C PRO A 356 -19.58 3.13 -16.57
N THR A 357 -19.11 2.60 -17.70
CA THR A 357 -18.16 3.30 -18.57
C THR A 357 -18.77 4.65 -18.94
N SER A 358 -18.15 5.74 -18.50
CA SER A 358 -18.52 7.11 -18.83
C SER A 358 -18.20 7.47 -20.28
#